data_AF-A0A1I2M5R7-F1
#
_entry.id   AF-A0A1I2M5R7-F1
#
_cell.length_a   1.000
_cell.length_b   1.000
_cell.length_c   1.000
_cell.angle_alpha   90.00
_cell.angle_beta   90.00
_cell.angle_gamma   90.00
#
_symmetry.space_group_name_H-M   'P 1'
#
loop_
_entity.id
_entity.type
_entity.pdbx_description
1 polymer ?
#
loop_
_entity_poly.entity_id
_entity_poly.type
_entity_poly.pdbx_seq_one_letter_code
_entity_poly.pdbx_strand_id
1 'polypeptide(L)'
;MTSELKEKQRYRDRLKKLNPAKAIKRSRKHFSEKEYGEKIRTNSSRIGSKIVYYSLLLYYAFKSEDTPKKAKLTIAGALGYLILPVDLIPDFIPVVGFTDDSAVIVYAVYQVISHIDENVKEQARNRVSSLFGESVLGDLEDPAKDSAENPQA
;
A
#
# COMPACT_ATOMS: atom_id res chain seq x y z
N MET A 1 28.14 23.04 -9.17
CA MET A 1 27.70 22.50 -7.86
C MET A 1 26.19 22.70 -7.76
N THR A 2 25.41 21.63 -7.88
CA THR A 2 23.94 21.64 -8.02
C THR A 2 23.20 22.10 -6.76
N SER A 3 21.98 22.62 -6.92
CA SER A 3 21.10 23.13 -5.85
C SER A 3 20.85 22.09 -4.75
N GLU A 4 20.65 20.83 -5.11
CA GLU A 4 20.43 19.72 -4.18
C GLU A 4 21.63 19.47 -3.25
N LEU A 5 22.86 19.60 -3.75
CA LEU A 5 24.07 19.37 -2.94
C LEU A 5 24.23 20.45 -1.87
N LYS A 6 23.91 21.70 -2.22
CA LYS A 6 23.90 22.81 -1.25
C LYS A 6 22.82 22.63 -0.19
N GLU A 7 21.66 22.09 -0.56
CA GLU A 7 20.57 21.82 0.37
C GLU A 7 20.91 20.68 1.35
N LYS A 8 21.46 19.57 0.84
CA LYS A 8 21.96 18.45 1.66
C LYS A 8 23.05 18.88 2.64
N GLN A 9 23.97 19.76 2.22
CA GLN A 9 24.97 20.34 3.11
C GLN A 9 24.33 21.19 4.21
N ARG A 10 23.42 22.12 3.86
CA ARG A 10 22.69 22.93 4.86
C ARG A 10 21.90 22.07 5.85
N TYR A 11 21.33 20.96 5.40
CA TYR A 11 20.62 20.04 6.27
C TYR A 11 21.57 19.35 7.26
N ARG A 12 22.70 18.80 6.79
CA ARG A 12 23.75 18.23 7.67
C ARG A 12 24.25 19.23 8.70
N ASP A 13 24.50 20.47 8.29
CA ASP A 13 25.01 21.50 9.19
C ASP A 13 23.98 21.91 10.25
N ARG A 14 22.69 21.87 9.91
CA ARG A 14 21.60 22.06 10.87
C ARG A 14 21.49 20.90 11.86
N LEU A 15 21.67 19.65 11.41
CA LEU A 15 21.65 18.48 12.29
C LEU A 15 22.79 18.50 13.31
N LYS A 16 24.01 18.87 12.89
CA LYS A 16 25.16 18.99 13.80
C LYS A 16 24.95 20.04 14.90
N LYS A 17 24.13 21.06 14.64
CA LYS A 17 23.79 22.13 15.60
C LYS A 17 22.52 21.83 16.41
N LEU A 18 21.86 20.70 16.14
CA LEU A 18 20.63 20.32 16.82
C LEU A 18 20.97 19.80 18.23
N ASN A 19 20.32 20.38 19.25
CA ASN A 19 20.33 19.78 20.58
C ASN A 19 19.19 18.74 20.66
N PRO A 20 19.50 17.43 20.71
CA PRO A 20 18.48 16.38 20.68
C PRO A 20 17.55 16.44 21.88
N ALA A 21 18.06 16.75 23.08
CA ALA A 21 17.25 16.87 24.29
C ALA A 21 16.21 18.00 24.18
N LYS A 22 16.60 19.15 23.63
CA LYS A 22 15.68 20.29 23.40
C LYS A 22 14.66 19.99 22.29
N ALA A 23 15.08 19.29 21.24
CA ALA A 23 14.20 18.86 20.15
C ALA A 23 13.14 17.86 20.64
N ILE A 24 13.55 16.83 21.37
CA ILE A 24 12.65 15.82 21.95
C ILE A 24 11.66 16.46 22.93
N LYS A 25 12.13 17.37 23.81
CA LYS A 25 11.27 18.08 24.77
C LYS A 25 10.20 18.94 24.08
N ARG A 26 10.55 19.61 22.96
CA ARG A 26 9.60 20.39 22.16
C ARG A 26 8.61 19.50 21.40
N SER A 27 9.06 18.34 20.91
CA SER A 27 8.22 17.37 20.20
C SER A 27 7.20 16.71 21.13
N ARG A 28 7.58 16.31 22.35
CA ARG A 28 6.64 15.75 23.36
C ARG A 28 5.47 16.68 23.68
N LYS A 29 5.67 18.01 23.58
CA LYS A 29 4.62 19.00 23.84
C LYS A 29 3.51 19.01 22.77
N HIS A 30 3.80 18.47 21.58
CA HIS A 30 2.87 18.36 20.44
C HIS A 30 2.57 16.90 20.07
N PHE A 31 3.15 15.93 20.79
CA PHE A 31 2.92 14.52 20.58
C PHE A 31 1.91 14.06 21.63
N SER A 32 0.64 14.39 21.41
CA SER A 32 -0.44 13.86 22.23
C SER A 32 -0.66 12.39 21.84
N GLU A 33 -0.56 11.48 22.80
CA GLU A 33 -0.88 10.06 22.59
C GLU A 33 -2.31 9.90 22.03
N LYS A 34 -3.22 10.80 22.40
CA LYS A 34 -4.58 10.85 21.90
C LYS A 34 -4.64 11.20 20.41
N GLU A 35 -3.95 12.25 19.98
CA GLU A 35 -3.92 12.64 18.56
C GLU A 35 -3.20 11.59 17.69
N TYR A 36 -2.16 10.95 18.23
CA TYR A 36 -1.49 9.83 17.57
C TYR A 36 -2.42 8.62 17.41
N GLY A 37 -3.11 8.23 18.48
CA GLY A 37 -4.09 7.13 18.44
C GLY A 37 -5.25 7.42 17.48
N GLU A 38 -5.76 8.64 17.46
CA GLU A 38 -6.82 9.08 16.53
C GLU A 38 -6.33 9.07 15.08
N LYS A 39 -5.11 9.54 14.81
CA LYS A 39 -4.48 9.48 13.47
C LYS A 39 -4.26 8.04 13.02
N ILE A 40 -3.72 7.18 13.88
CA ILE A 40 -3.48 5.78 13.54
C ILE A 40 -4.81 5.07 13.28
N ARG A 41 -5.80 5.20 14.18
CA ARG A 41 -7.11 4.56 14.02
C ARG A 41 -7.82 5.00 12.73
N THR A 42 -7.74 6.28 12.38
CA THR A 42 -8.38 6.82 11.17
C THR A 42 -7.63 6.40 9.91
N ASN A 43 -6.30 6.44 9.93
CA ASN A 43 -5.49 6.10 8.76
C ASN A 43 -5.39 4.58 8.54
N SER A 44 -5.42 3.78 9.61
CA SER A 44 -5.30 2.31 9.53
C SER A 44 -6.51 1.68 8.85
N SER A 45 -7.72 2.20 9.08
CA SER A 45 -8.92 1.68 8.39
C SER A 45 -8.87 1.96 6.89
N ARG A 46 -8.37 3.15 6.50
CA ARG A 46 -8.21 3.55 5.09
C ARG A 46 -7.15 2.75 4.36
N ILE A 47 -5.97 2.63 4.96
CA ILE A 47 -4.86 1.86 4.39
C ILE A 47 -5.27 0.38 4.30
N GLY A 48 -5.85 -0.16 5.37
CA GLY A 48 -6.35 -1.54 5.41
C GLY A 48 -7.42 -1.80 4.36
N SER A 49 -8.42 -0.92 4.21
CA SER A 49 -9.47 -1.08 3.21
C SER A 49 -8.93 -1.04 1.78
N LYS A 50 -7.89 -0.23 1.49
CA LYS A 50 -7.26 -0.17 0.17
C LYS A 50 -6.50 -1.47 -0.16
N ILE A 51 -5.72 -2.00 0.78
CA ILE A 51 -5.02 -3.28 0.58
C ILE A 51 -6.02 -4.43 0.41
N VAL A 52 -7.07 -4.47 1.23
CA VAL A 52 -8.14 -5.47 1.10
C VAL A 52 -8.86 -5.31 -0.25
N TYR A 53 -9.15 -4.09 -0.68
CA TYR A 53 -9.73 -3.83 -2.00
C TYR A 53 -8.86 -4.41 -3.12
N TYR A 54 -7.55 -4.15 -3.11
CA TYR A 54 -6.63 -4.66 -4.14
C TYR A 54 -6.51 -6.19 -4.11
N SER A 55 -6.46 -6.80 -2.92
CA SER A 55 -6.52 -8.26 -2.78
C SER A 55 -7.82 -8.83 -3.36
N LEU A 56 -8.96 -8.17 -3.14
CA LEU A 56 -10.25 -8.59 -3.69
C LEU A 56 -10.33 -8.41 -5.20
N LEU A 57 -9.73 -7.36 -5.77
CA LEU A 57 -9.62 -7.21 -7.22
C LEU A 57 -8.91 -8.41 -7.85
N LEU A 58 -7.78 -8.82 -7.27
CA LEU A 58 -7.05 -10.02 -7.70
C LEU A 58 -7.93 -11.27 -7.57
N TYR A 59 -8.58 -11.47 -6.43
CA TYR A 59 -9.44 -12.63 -6.20
C TYR A 59 -10.59 -12.73 -7.19
N TYR A 60 -11.30 -11.64 -7.46
CA TYR A 60 -12.42 -11.64 -8.40
C TYR A 60 -11.95 -11.73 -9.87
N ALA A 61 -10.82 -11.11 -10.22
CA ALA A 61 -10.20 -11.29 -11.54
C ALA A 61 -9.78 -12.76 -11.76
N PHE A 62 -9.20 -13.42 -10.75
CA PHE A 62 -8.87 -14.85 -10.85
C PHE A 62 -10.08 -15.73 -11.18
N LYS A 63 -11.24 -15.40 -10.61
CA LYS A 63 -12.50 -16.12 -10.85
C LYS A 63 -13.18 -15.76 -12.17
N SER A 64 -12.92 -14.59 -12.73
CA SER A 64 -13.49 -14.18 -14.02
C SER A 64 -13.07 -15.11 -15.15
N GLU A 65 -14.00 -15.51 -16.01
CA GLU A 65 -13.73 -16.35 -17.19
C GLU A 65 -12.90 -15.60 -18.24
N ASP A 66 -13.07 -14.28 -18.32
CA ASP A 66 -12.40 -13.40 -19.28
C ASP A 66 -10.92 -13.15 -18.95
N THR A 67 -10.46 -13.54 -17.76
CA THR A 67 -9.06 -13.37 -17.37
C THR A 67 -8.19 -14.45 -18.02
N PRO A 68 -7.17 -14.09 -18.83
CA PRO A 68 -6.30 -15.06 -19.49
C PRO A 68 -5.53 -15.93 -18.49
N LYS A 69 -5.25 -17.18 -18.87
CA LYS A 69 -4.54 -18.15 -18.01
C LYS A 69 -3.21 -17.63 -17.45
N LYS A 70 -2.46 -16.83 -18.23
CA LYS A 70 -1.21 -16.21 -17.77
C LYS A 70 -1.46 -15.20 -16.64
N ALA A 71 -2.46 -14.34 -16.78
CA ALA A 71 -2.85 -13.41 -15.72
C ALA A 71 -3.36 -14.15 -14.48
N LYS A 72 -4.14 -15.23 -14.65
CA LYS A 72 -4.56 -16.10 -13.54
C LYS A 72 -3.37 -16.72 -12.81
N LEU A 73 -2.29 -17.08 -13.51
CA LEU A 73 -1.07 -17.61 -12.89
C LEU A 73 -0.35 -16.53 -12.06
N THR A 74 -0.22 -15.31 -12.58
CA THR A 74 0.32 -14.17 -11.82
C THR A 74 -0.49 -13.91 -10.56
N ILE A 75 -1.82 -13.89 -10.68
CA ILE A 75 -2.72 -13.70 -9.54
C ILE A 75 -2.59 -14.84 -8.53
N ALA A 76 -2.57 -16.09 -8.99
CA ALA A 76 -2.40 -17.25 -8.12
C ALA A 76 -1.07 -17.22 -7.37
N GLY A 77 0.02 -16.77 -8.00
CA GLY A 77 1.30 -16.55 -7.33
C GLY A 77 1.20 -15.49 -6.23
N ALA A 78 0.60 -14.33 -6.52
CA ALA A 78 0.45 -13.24 -5.56
C ALA A 78 -0.49 -13.59 -4.40
N LEU A 79 -1.66 -14.17 -4.67
CA LEU A 79 -2.59 -14.61 -3.62
C LEU A 79 -2.07 -15.83 -2.85
N GLY A 80 -1.37 -16.73 -3.54
CA GLY A 80 -0.68 -17.86 -2.93
C GLY A 80 0.38 -17.39 -1.95
N TYR A 81 1.14 -16.37 -2.29
CA TYR A 81 2.09 -15.71 -1.39
C TYR A 81 1.43 -15.17 -0.11
N LEU A 82 0.23 -14.60 -0.21
CA LEU A 82 -0.51 -14.11 0.97
C LEU A 82 -1.06 -15.22 1.87
N ILE A 83 -1.44 -16.37 1.29
CA ILE A 83 -2.16 -17.44 2.00
C ILE A 83 -1.20 -18.51 2.54
N LEU A 84 -0.08 -18.78 1.86
CA LEU A 84 0.90 -19.78 2.25
C LEU A 84 1.98 -19.14 3.14
N PRO A 85 1.97 -19.36 4.47
CA PRO A 85 3.13 -19.05 5.28
C PRO A 85 4.22 -20.08 4.95
N VAL A 86 5.39 -19.61 4.50
CA VAL A 86 6.74 -20.20 4.70
C VAL A 86 7.59 -20.63 3.48
N ASP A 87 7.12 -21.14 2.34
CA ASP A 87 8.03 -22.02 1.53
C ASP A 87 8.58 -21.54 0.16
N LEU A 88 8.66 -20.23 -0.15
CA LEU A 88 9.14 -19.77 -1.48
C LEU A 88 10.11 -18.57 -1.52
N ILE A 89 10.55 -18.05 -0.37
CA ILE A 89 11.58 -17.00 -0.32
C ILE A 89 12.82 -17.58 0.38
N PRO A 90 13.95 -17.77 -0.34
CA PRO A 90 15.23 -18.12 0.29
C PRO A 90 15.65 -17.05 1.31
N ASP A 91 16.19 -17.49 2.45
CA ASP A 91 16.61 -16.71 3.63
C ASP A 91 17.71 -15.65 3.40
N PHE A 92 17.58 -14.75 2.43
CA PHE A 92 18.58 -13.72 2.09
C PHE A 92 18.10 -12.27 2.12
N ILE A 93 16.86 -12.00 2.56
CA ILE A 93 16.39 -10.61 2.74
C ILE A 93 16.24 -10.29 4.24
N PRO A 94 17.32 -9.84 4.90
CA PRO A 94 17.18 -9.19 6.19
C PRO A 94 16.71 -7.76 5.92
N VAL A 95 15.40 -7.44 6.09
CA VAL A 95 14.81 -6.11 6.46
C VAL A 95 13.31 -5.99 6.05
N VAL A 96 12.45 -5.83 7.07
CA VAL A 96 11.08 -5.21 7.09
C VAL A 96 9.86 -6.10 6.74
N GLY A 97 9.10 -6.49 7.79
CA GLY A 97 7.76 -7.08 7.68
C GLY A 97 6.65 -6.04 7.46
N PHE A 98 5.57 -6.45 6.79
CA PHE A 98 4.37 -5.70 6.31
C PHE A 98 4.48 -4.92 5.00
N THR A 99 5.62 -4.33 4.67
CA THR A 99 5.76 -3.59 3.39
C THR A 99 5.75 -4.53 2.18
N ASP A 100 6.40 -5.69 2.30
CA ASP A 100 6.57 -6.66 1.20
C ASP A 100 5.25 -7.25 0.69
N ASP A 101 4.38 -7.74 1.58
CA ASP A 101 3.08 -8.35 1.19
C ASP A 101 2.16 -7.36 0.46
N SER A 102 2.11 -6.11 0.93
CA SER A 102 1.32 -5.06 0.29
C SER A 102 1.89 -4.65 -1.07
N ALA A 103 3.22 -4.61 -1.21
CA ALA A 103 3.88 -4.31 -2.47
C ALA A 103 3.63 -5.42 -3.50
N VAL A 104 3.65 -6.69 -3.09
CA VAL A 104 3.31 -7.83 -3.96
C VAL A 104 1.86 -7.73 -4.47
N ILE A 105 0.90 -7.40 -3.59
CA ILE A 105 -0.50 -7.19 -3.99
C ILE A 105 -0.61 -6.06 -5.01
N VAL A 106 -0.03 -4.90 -4.69
CA VAL A 106 -0.09 -3.71 -5.54
C VAL A 106 0.53 -4.00 -6.91
N TYR A 107 1.73 -4.58 -6.93
CA TYR A 107 2.42 -4.98 -8.15
C TYR A 107 1.59 -5.94 -8.99
N ALA A 108 1.03 -6.99 -8.38
CA ALA A 108 0.20 -7.96 -9.08
C ALA A 108 -1.06 -7.32 -9.70
N VAL A 109 -1.70 -6.36 -9.01
CA VAL A 109 -2.84 -5.61 -9.55
C VAL A 109 -2.43 -4.87 -10.82
N TYR A 110 -1.33 -4.12 -10.82
CA TYR A 110 -0.88 -3.40 -12.03
C TYR A 110 -0.50 -4.35 -13.16
N GLN A 111 0.09 -5.53 -12.88
CA GLN A 111 0.41 -6.52 -13.90
C GLN A 111 -0.83 -7.10 -14.61
N VAL A 112 -1.98 -7.14 -13.94
CA VAL A 112 -3.21 -7.73 -14.49
C VAL A 112 -4.32 -6.72 -14.73
N ILE A 113 -4.03 -5.43 -14.59
CA ILE A 113 -5.03 -4.37 -14.55
C ILE A 113 -5.90 -4.26 -15.81
N SER A 114 -5.34 -4.61 -16.96
CA SER A 114 -6.06 -4.69 -18.23
C SER A 114 -7.15 -5.77 -18.27
N HIS A 115 -7.17 -6.66 -17.28
CA HIS A 115 -8.16 -7.75 -17.13
C HIS A 115 -9.10 -7.51 -15.94
N ILE A 116 -8.99 -6.35 -15.27
CA ILE A 116 -9.88 -5.95 -14.18
C ILE A 116 -10.99 -5.09 -14.77
N ASP A 117 -12.11 -5.75 -15.11
CA ASP A 117 -13.31 -5.08 -15.61
C ASP A 117 -14.16 -4.44 -14.49
N GLU A 118 -15.21 -3.72 -14.88
CA GLU A 118 -16.11 -3.05 -13.94
C GLU A 118 -16.87 -4.04 -13.03
N ASN A 119 -17.17 -5.25 -13.50
CA ASN A 119 -17.85 -6.27 -12.69
C ASN A 119 -16.93 -6.81 -11.58
N VAL A 120 -15.62 -6.96 -11.85
CA VAL A 120 -14.60 -7.29 -10.84
C VAL A 120 -14.49 -6.16 -9.82
N LYS A 121 -14.42 -4.90 -10.27
CA LYS A 121 -14.35 -3.72 -9.38
C LYS A 121 -15.58 -3.61 -8.49
N GLU A 122 -16.78 -3.82 -9.04
CA GLU A 122 -18.04 -3.76 -8.31
C GLU A 122 -18.10 -4.83 -7.22
N GLN A 123 -17.77 -6.09 -7.54
CA GLN A 123 -17.69 -7.17 -6.55
C GLN A 123 -16.71 -6.85 -5.42
N ALA A 124 -15.53 -6.32 -5.75
CA ALA A 124 -14.53 -5.92 -4.76
C ALA A 124 -15.04 -4.76 -3.89
N ARG A 125 -15.62 -3.71 -4.47
CA ARG A 125 -16.21 -2.56 -3.74
C ARG A 125 -17.33 -3.00 -2.80
N ASN A 126 -18.25 -3.83 -3.29
CA ASN A 126 -19.36 -4.36 -2.48
C ASN A 126 -18.82 -5.16 -1.29
N ARG A 127 -17.78 -5.96 -1.51
CA ARG A 127 -17.17 -6.73 -0.43
C ARG A 127 -16.45 -5.84 0.59
N VAL A 128 -15.72 -4.81 0.16
CA VAL A 128 -15.09 -3.83 1.05
C VAL A 128 -16.14 -3.08 1.87
N SER A 129 -17.23 -2.64 1.24
CA SER A 129 -18.36 -2.00 1.92
C SER A 129 -18.92 -2.87 3.04
N SER A 130 -19.09 -4.18 2.77
CA SER A 130 -19.59 -5.12 3.79
C SER A 130 -18.64 -5.32 4.98
N LEU A 131 -17.33 -5.06 4.81
CA LEU A 131 -16.30 -5.30 5.83
C LEU A 131 -15.93 -4.03 6.61
N PHE A 132 -15.91 -2.87 5.94
CA PHE A 132 -15.40 -1.61 6.47
C PHE A 132 -16.43 -0.48 6.49
N GLY A 133 -17.63 -0.72 5.95
CA GLY A 133 -18.69 0.28 5.76
C GLY A 133 -18.54 1.10 4.48
N GLU A 134 -19.60 1.79 4.08
CA GLU A 134 -19.60 2.60 2.85
C GLU A 134 -18.68 3.83 2.93
N SER A 135 -18.37 4.30 4.14
CA SER A 135 -17.56 5.49 4.36
C SER A 135 -16.14 5.40 3.79
N VAL A 136 -15.62 4.19 3.58
CA VAL A 136 -14.27 4.00 2.99
C VAL A 136 -14.29 3.95 1.46
N LEU A 137 -15.46 3.81 0.81
CA LEU A 137 -15.55 3.63 -0.64
C LEU A 137 -15.06 4.84 -1.44
N GLY A 138 -15.23 6.06 -0.87
CA GLY A 138 -14.72 7.29 -1.46
C GLY A 138 -13.19 7.39 -1.44
N ASP A 139 -12.53 6.65 -0.55
CA ASP A 139 -11.08 6.59 -0.41
C ASP A 139 -10.47 5.45 -1.28
N LEU A 140 -11.30 4.62 -1.93
CA LEU A 140 -10.84 3.55 -2.83
C LEU A 140 -10.57 4.10 -4.23
N GLU A 141 -9.31 4.40 -4.49
CA GLU A 141 -8.81 4.77 -5.81
C GLU A 141 -8.96 3.62 -6.80
N ASP A 142 -9.28 3.95 -8.06
CA ASP A 142 -9.25 3.00 -9.15
C ASP A 142 -7.79 2.88 -9.64
N PRO A 143 -7.13 1.71 -9.49
CA PRO A 143 -5.74 1.57 -9.88
C PRO A 143 -5.54 1.81 -11.40
N ALA A 144 -6.60 1.66 -12.21
CA ALA A 144 -6.51 1.91 -13.65
C ALA A 144 -6.32 3.40 -13.96
N LYS A 145 -6.94 4.28 -13.15
CA LYS A 145 -6.78 5.73 -13.27
C LYS A 145 -5.39 6.18 -12.81
N ASP A 146 -4.89 5.58 -11.74
CA ASP A 146 -3.56 5.86 -11.20
C ASP A 146 -2.43 5.45 -12.17
N SER A 147 -2.58 4.28 -12.82
CA SER A 147 -1.64 3.82 -13.87
C SER A 147 -1.58 4.73 -15.11
N ALA A 148 -2.68 5.44 -15.41
CA ALA A 148 -2.76 6.35 -16.54
C ALA A 148 -2.12 7.72 -16.22
N GLU A 149 -2.12 8.13 -14.94
CA GLU A 149 -1.56 9.40 -14.48
C GLU A 149 -0.07 9.30 -14.12
N ASN A 150 0.43 8.13 -13.72
CA ASN A 150 1.85 7.91 -13.40
C ASN A 150 2.42 6.59 -13.99
N PRO A 151 2.84 6.59 -15.27
CA PRO A 151 3.27 5.37 -15.98
C PRO A 151 4.58 4.70 -15.48
N GLN A 152 5.20 5.21 -14.42
CA GLN A 152 6.51 4.76 -13.91
C GLN A 152 6.49 4.22 -12.47
N ALA A 153 5.30 4.01 -11.87
CA ALA A 153 5.16 3.42 -10.53
C ALA A 153 5.31 1.89 -10.53
#